data_AF-A0A928VN00-F1
#
_entry.id   AF-A0A928VN00-F1
#
_cell.length_a   1.000
_cell.length_b   1.000
_cell.length_c   1.000
_cell.angle_alpha   90.00
_cell.angle_beta   90.00
_cell.angle_gamma   90.00
#
_symmetry.space_group_name_H-M   'P 1'
#
loop_
_entity.id
_entity.type
_entity.pdbx_description
1 polymer ?
#
loop_
_entity_poly.entity_id
_entity_poly.type
_entity_poly.pdbx_seq_one_letter_code
_entity_poly.pdbx_strand_id
1 'polypeptide(L)'
;MKILLDSEQTAFIESQLQSGQFSSAEDVVAKALNLMAQQQAEYPDQEWLTATAEKIQVGLADIQRGDIVDGETFMAELQHKLDQKRSQSA
;
A
#
# COMPACT_ATOMS: atom_id res chain seq x y z
N MET A 1 12.42 -25.35 -7.03
CA MET A 1 13.63 -24.51 -6.82
C MET A 1 14.46 -25.16 -5.73
N LYS A 2 15.81 -25.16 -5.83
CA LYS A 2 16.67 -25.65 -4.74
C LYS A 2 17.27 -24.44 -4.03
N ILE A 3 17.06 -24.35 -2.73
CA ILE A 3 17.56 -23.26 -1.88
C ILE A 3 18.40 -23.92 -0.78
N LEU A 4 19.58 -23.36 -0.51
CA LEU A 4 20.41 -23.78 0.60
C LEU A 4 19.96 -23.01 1.84
N LEU A 5 19.60 -23.73 2.88
CA LEU A 5 19.26 -23.17 4.18
C LEU A 5 20.51 -23.16 5.06
N ASP A 6 20.64 -22.14 5.89
CA ASP A 6 21.66 -22.15 6.94
C ASP A 6 21.26 -23.08 8.11
N SER A 7 22.16 -23.22 9.08
CA SER A 7 21.94 -24.08 10.25
C SER A 7 20.78 -23.62 11.12
N GLU A 8 20.54 -22.32 11.22
CA GLU A 8 19.48 -21.74 12.06
C GLU A 8 18.10 -21.99 11.42
N GLN A 9 17.98 -21.74 10.12
CA GLN A 9 16.78 -22.01 9.34
C GLN A 9 16.42 -23.49 9.36
N THR A 10 17.42 -24.37 9.26
CA THR A 10 17.22 -25.82 9.33
C THR A 10 16.70 -26.25 10.70
N ALA A 11 17.34 -25.79 11.78
CA ALA A 11 16.91 -26.08 13.15
C ALA A 11 15.50 -25.57 13.45
N PHE A 12 15.15 -24.39 12.92
CA PHE A 12 13.80 -23.85 13.03
C PHE A 12 12.77 -24.77 12.36
N ILE A 13 13.01 -25.18 11.11
CA ILE A 13 12.11 -26.10 10.39
C ILE A 13 11.96 -27.43 11.14
N GLU A 14 13.05 -28.00 11.64
CA GLU A 14 13.02 -29.24 12.43
C GLU A 14 12.17 -29.08 13.70
N SER A 15 12.28 -27.95 14.40
CA SER A 15 11.44 -27.67 15.58
C SER A 15 9.94 -27.62 15.26
N GLN A 16 9.58 -27.09 14.07
CA GLN A 16 8.20 -27.01 13.61
C GLN A 16 7.65 -28.38 13.19
N LEU A 17 8.50 -29.28 12.72
CA LEU A 17 8.12 -30.66 12.44
C LEU A 17 7.94 -31.46 13.74
N GLN A 18 8.84 -31.27 14.71
CA GLN A 18 8.76 -31.93 16.02
C GLN A 18 7.53 -31.51 16.83
N SER A 19 7.01 -30.31 16.62
CA SER A 19 5.77 -29.86 17.26
C SER A 19 4.53 -30.63 16.75
N GLY A 20 4.65 -31.36 15.63
CA GLY A 20 3.56 -32.06 14.97
C GLY A 20 2.60 -31.14 14.22
N GLN A 21 2.89 -29.84 14.14
CA GLN A 21 2.03 -28.85 13.51
C GLN A 21 2.15 -28.84 11.98
N PHE A 22 3.24 -29.41 11.44
CA PHE A 22 3.52 -29.46 10.00
C PHE A 22 3.93 -30.88 9.60
N SER A 23 3.54 -31.31 8.39
CA SER A 23 3.79 -32.67 7.90
C SER A 23 5.09 -32.76 7.09
N SER A 24 5.55 -31.65 6.52
CA SER A 24 6.85 -31.58 5.84
C SER A 24 7.51 -30.21 5.94
N ALA A 25 8.79 -30.15 5.59
CA ALA A 25 9.53 -28.89 5.51
C ALA A 25 8.92 -27.95 4.46
N GLU A 26 8.37 -28.49 3.36
CA GLU A 26 7.65 -27.67 2.37
C GLU A 26 6.43 -26.98 2.98
N ASP A 27 5.68 -27.61 3.88
CA ASP A 27 4.52 -26.99 4.53
C ASP A 27 4.93 -25.79 5.38
N VAL A 28 6.04 -25.92 6.12
CA VAL A 28 6.61 -24.84 6.94
C VAL A 28 7.02 -23.67 6.05
N VAL A 29 7.72 -23.95 4.95
CA VAL A 29 8.17 -22.93 3.99
C VAL A 29 6.97 -22.27 3.30
N ALA A 30 5.96 -23.04 2.89
CA ALA A 30 4.75 -22.53 2.27
C ALA A 30 4.00 -21.58 3.22
N LYS A 31 3.90 -21.94 4.51
CA LYS A 31 3.29 -21.08 5.52
C LYS A 31 4.07 -19.78 5.74
N ALA A 32 5.41 -19.86 5.81
CA ALA A 32 6.27 -18.70 5.97
C ALA A 32 6.15 -17.72 4.78
N LEU A 33 6.14 -18.24 3.55
CA LEU A 33 5.95 -17.43 2.35
C LEU A 33 4.56 -16.80 2.28
N ASN A 34 3.53 -17.53 2.70
CA ASN A 34 2.17 -17.00 2.75
C ASN A 34 2.06 -15.84 3.77
N LEU A 35 2.68 -15.98 4.94
CA LEU A 35 2.76 -14.92 5.94
C LEU A 35 3.48 -13.67 5.38
N MET A 36 4.60 -13.87 4.67
CA MET A 36 5.33 -12.78 4.03
C MET A 36 4.47 -12.05 2.99
N ALA A 37 3.73 -12.80 2.16
CA ALA A 37 2.82 -12.22 1.17
C ALA A 37 1.67 -11.43 1.81
N GLN A 38 1.13 -11.91 2.93
CA GLN A 38 0.11 -11.18 3.70
C GLN A 38 0.68 -9.87 4.26
N GLN A 39 1.87 -9.92 4.86
CA GLN A 39 2.54 -8.71 5.35
C GLN A 39 2.79 -7.71 4.22
N GLN A 40 3.25 -8.16 3.07
CA GLN A 40 3.44 -7.30 1.89
C GLN A 40 2.14 -6.72 1.35
N ALA A 41 1.00 -7.43 1.48
CA ALA A 41 -0.31 -6.90 1.12
C ALA A 41 -0.85 -5.89 2.15
N GLU A 42 -0.49 -6.04 3.43
CA GLU A 42 -0.87 -5.11 4.51
C GLU A 42 -0.07 -3.80 4.49
N TYR A 43 1.16 -3.81 3.97
CA TYR A 43 1.89 -2.58 3.67
C TYR A 43 1.49 -2.10 2.27
N PRO A 44 0.56 -1.13 2.11
CA PRO A 44 0.28 -0.56 0.79
C PRO A 44 1.58 -0.08 0.18
N ASP A 45 1.73 -0.29 -1.14
CA ASP A 45 2.93 -0.02 -1.93
C ASP A 45 3.73 1.16 -1.35
N GLN A 46 5.02 0.93 -1.09
CA GLN A 46 5.91 1.95 -0.52
C GLN A 46 5.91 3.24 -1.37
N GLU A 47 5.64 3.12 -2.66
CA GLU A 47 5.39 4.23 -3.58
C GLU A 47 4.12 5.03 -3.23
N TRP A 48 3.01 4.38 -2.89
CA TRP A 48 1.78 5.05 -2.47
C TRP A 48 1.99 5.85 -1.19
N LEU A 49 2.71 5.29 -0.20
CA LEU A 49 3.05 5.99 1.03
C LEU A 49 3.90 7.23 0.76
N THR A 50 4.95 7.08 -0.06
CA THR A 50 5.84 8.18 -0.45
C THR A 50 5.07 9.27 -1.19
N ALA A 51 4.29 8.91 -2.22
CA ALA A 51 3.51 9.84 -3.01
C ALA A 51 2.43 10.56 -2.19
N THR A 52 1.84 9.89 -1.20
CA THR A 52 0.84 10.49 -0.31
C THR A 52 1.51 11.49 0.64
N ALA A 53 2.66 11.13 1.23
CA ALA A 53 3.41 12.03 2.10
C ALA A 53 3.84 13.31 1.37
N GLU A 54 4.29 13.19 0.11
CA GLU A 54 4.63 14.33 -0.73
C GLU A 54 3.41 15.24 -0.98
N LYS A 55 2.26 14.67 -1.37
CA LYS A 55 1.01 15.44 -1.57
C LYS A 55 0.58 16.19 -0.31
N ILE A 56 0.74 15.58 0.88
CA ILE A 56 0.45 16.23 2.16
C ILE A 56 1.38 17.41 2.40
N GLN A 57 2.70 17.25 2.15
CA GLN A 57 3.65 18.35 2.32
C GLN A 57 3.34 19.53 1.41
N VAL A 58 3.00 19.26 0.14
CA VAL A 58 2.57 20.30 -0.81
C VAL A 58 1.34 21.04 -0.27
N GLY A 59 0.28 20.31 0.12
CA GLY A 59 -0.92 20.92 0.66
C GLY A 59 -0.68 21.76 1.92
N LEU A 60 0.21 21.31 2.82
CA LEU A 60 0.61 22.09 4.00
C LEU A 60 1.35 23.37 3.62
N ALA A 61 2.24 23.32 2.63
CA ALA A 61 2.94 24.49 2.13
C ALA A 61 1.98 25.50 1.47
N ASP A 62 0.99 25.01 0.72
CA ASP A 62 -0.06 25.84 0.10
C ASP A 62 -0.89 26.54 1.17
N ILE A 63 -1.31 25.81 2.22
CA ILE A 63 -2.02 26.40 3.37
C ILE A 63 -1.19 27.50 4.05
N GLN A 64 0.11 27.27 4.26
CA GLN A 64 0.98 28.26 4.90
C GLN A 64 1.13 29.54 4.08
N ARG A 65 1.11 29.45 2.76
CA ARG A 65 1.15 30.62 1.86
C ARG A 65 -0.21 31.30 1.69
N GLY A 66 -1.28 30.70 2.20
CA GLY A 66 -2.65 31.16 1.99
C GLY A 66 -3.21 30.81 0.61
N ASP A 67 -2.55 29.90 -0.11
CA ASP A 67 -2.98 29.37 -1.41
C ASP A 67 -4.11 28.34 -1.22
N ILE A 68 -5.18 28.75 -0.53
CA ILE A 68 -6.36 27.95 -0.25
C ILE A 68 -7.57 28.51 -0.98
N VAL A 69 -8.46 27.62 -1.41
CA VAL A 69 -9.73 28.00 -2.04
C VAL A 69 -10.89 27.57 -1.16
N ASP A 70 -11.91 28.41 -1.08
CA ASP A 70 -13.16 28.05 -0.43
C ASP A 70 -13.86 26.95 -1.24
N GLY A 71 -14.26 25.88 -0.55
CA GLY A 71 -14.77 24.67 -1.18
C GLY A 71 -16.12 24.89 -1.88
N GLU A 72 -17.00 25.71 -1.29
CA GLU A 72 -18.31 26.01 -1.87
C GLU A 72 -18.15 26.85 -3.15
N THR A 73 -17.28 27.86 -3.08
CA THR A 73 -16.94 28.72 -4.21
C THR A 73 -16.32 27.91 -5.36
N PHE A 74 -15.35 27.04 -5.05
CA PHE A 74 -14.71 26.17 -6.05
C PHE A 74 -15.73 25.26 -6.74
N MET A 75 -16.63 24.62 -5.98
CA MET A 75 -17.64 23.72 -6.53
C MET A 75 -18.66 24.45 -7.41
N ALA A 76 -19.08 25.65 -7.01
CA ALA A 76 -19.98 26.48 -7.81
C ALA A 76 -19.34 26.87 -9.15
N GLU A 77 -18.09 27.29 -9.15
CA GLU A 77 -17.35 27.59 -10.39
C GLU A 77 -17.15 26.36 -11.28
N LEU A 78 -16.85 25.21 -10.67
CA LEU A 78 -16.66 23.96 -11.40
C LEU A 78 -17.95 23.53 -12.10
N GLN A 79 -19.08 23.58 -11.40
CA GLN A 79 -20.39 23.28 -11.99
C GLN A 79 -20.70 24.21 -13.16
N HIS A 80 -20.49 25.52 -12.98
CA HIS A 80 -20.69 26.51 -14.04
C HIS A 80 -19.84 26.21 -15.28
N LYS A 81 -18.55 25.88 -15.11
CA LYS A 81 -17.65 25.51 -16.21
C LYS A 81 -18.11 24.25 -16.94
N LEU A 82 -18.63 23.26 -16.23
CA LEU A 82 -19.14 22.02 -16.82
C LEU A 82 -20.42 22.25 -17.64
N ASP A 83 -21.32 23.08 -17.14
CA ASP A 83 -22.58 23.39 -17.82
C ASP A 83 -22.38 24.25 -19.08
N GLN A 84 -21.42 25.17 -19.06
CA GLN A 84 -21.01 25.90 -20.27
C GLN A 84 -20.50 24.95 -21.36
N LYS A 85 -19.65 23.98 -21.00
CA LYS A 85 -19.12 23.00 -21.97
C LYS A 85 -20.22 22.10 -22.57
N ARG A 86 -21.19 21.70 -21.76
CA ARG A 86 -22.36 20.92 -22.21
C ARG A 86 -23.23 21.71 -23.18
N SER A 87 -23.44 22.99 -22.89
CA SER A 87 -24.27 23.89 -23.71
C SER A 87 -23.61 24.26 -25.04
N GLN A 88 -22.28 24.24 -25.13
CA GLN A 88 -21.52 24.50 -26.37
C GLN A 88 -21.38 23.27 -27.29
N SER A 89 -21.70 22.06 -26.81
CA SER A 89 -21.63 20.81 -27.59
C SER A 89 -22.99 20.37 -28.15
N ALA A 90 -24.05 21.16 -27.95
CA ALA A 90 -25.41 20.94 -28.45
C ALA A 90 -25.74 21.93 -29.56
#